data_AF-A0A8H3BVM4-F1
#
_entry.id   AF-A0A8H3BVM4-F1
#
_cell.length_a   1.000
_cell.length_b   1.000
_cell.length_c   1.000
_cell.angle_alpha   90.00
_cell.angle_beta   90.00
_cell.angle_gamma   90.00
#
_symmetry.space_group_name_H-M   'P 1'
#
loop_
_entity.id
_entity.type
_entity.pdbx_description
1 polymer ?
#
loop_
_entity_poly.entity_id
_entity_poly.type
_entity_poly.pdbx_seq_one_letter_code
_entity_poly.pdbx_strand_id
1 'polypeptide(L)'
;MSITTWTKRGDRTFIACPYVESATFILEITPPGGPELQARARVIDTFKPFRTCSVMRVALEEVLSPPPGATLAQYGLPMDAVLKVYDHRFAASARKCWNLRAFDPAHEAEYIAYANSPCAARTPAEMFEEGDSATAKSLAPRDNKPILREHYVALIIASYFTSECNAYERLSSLQGWDIPNFYGTTRFLSGEDAPNLDFTKPDTR
;
A
#
# COMPACT_ATOMS: atom_id res chain seq x y z
N MET A 1 -13.82 -5.46 5.29
CA MET A 1 -13.93 -6.36 4.13
C MET A 1 -12.81 -7.37 4.22
N SER A 2 -13.10 -8.63 3.92
CA SER A 2 -12.20 -9.77 4.14
C SER A 2 -11.26 -9.98 2.95
N ILE A 3 -10.00 -10.31 3.21
CA ILE A 3 -9.04 -10.74 2.19
C ILE A 3 -9.56 -12.03 1.53
N THR A 4 -9.56 -12.03 0.20
CA THR A 4 -10.13 -13.10 -0.64
C THR A 4 -9.14 -14.22 -0.97
N THR A 5 -7.82 -13.98 -0.88
CA THR A 5 -6.82 -14.95 -1.40
C THR A 5 -5.87 -15.46 -0.32
N TRP A 6 -6.19 -16.64 0.23
CA TRP A 6 -5.36 -17.38 1.18
C TRP A 6 -4.61 -18.51 0.48
N THR A 7 -3.31 -18.64 0.72
CA THR A 7 -2.49 -19.75 0.20
C THR A 7 -2.04 -20.66 1.33
N LYS A 8 -2.04 -21.97 1.07
CA LYS A 8 -1.53 -22.99 2.00
C LYS A 8 -0.15 -23.49 1.53
N ARG A 9 0.84 -23.51 2.43
CA ARG A 9 2.17 -24.11 2.19
C ARG A 9 2.51 -25.00 3.38
N GLY A 10 2.44 -26.32 3.17
CA GLY A 10 2.45 -27.28 4.26
C GLY A 10 1.23 -27.08 5.17
N ASP A 11 1.46 -26.98 6.48
CA ASP A 11 0.41 -26.80 7.48
C ASP A 11 0.06 -25.34 7.77
N ARG A 12 0.67 -24.38 7.05
CA ARG A 12 0.47 -22.94 7.29
C ARG A 12 -0.34 -22.29 6.18
N THR A 13 -1.29 -21.46 6.58
CA THR A 13 -2.09 -20.60 5.70
C THR A 13 -1.60 -19.16 5.84
N PHE A 14 -1.38 -18.47 4.72
CA PHE A 14 -0.90 -17.09 4.69
C PHE A 14 -1.62 -16.29 3.60
N ILE A 15 -1.60 -14.97 3.73
CA ILE A 15 -2.09 -14.06 2.69
C ILE A 15 -1.18 -14.18 1.47
N ALA A 16 -1.75 -14.52 0.32
CA ALA A 16 -1.03 -14.49 -0.94
C ALA A 16 -0.76 -13.05 -1.37
N CYS A 17 0.42 -12.77 -1.92
CA CYS A 17 0.70 -11.46 -2.51
C CYS A 17 -0.17 -11.28 -3.77
N PRO A 18 -1.08 -10.28 -3.83
CA PRO A 18 -1.95 -10.10 -4.98
C PRO A 18 -1.25 -9.44 -6.17
N TYR A 19 -0.06 -8.86 -5.96
CA TYR A 19 0.74 -8.14 -6.95
C TYR A 19 1.53 -9.07 -7.90
N VAL A 20 0.82 -9.97 -8.59
CA VAL A 20 1.40 -10.96 -9.50
C VAL A 20 1.05 -10.67 -10.95
N GLU A 21 1.86 -11.17 -11.88
CA GLU A 21 1.59 -11.04 -13.33
C GLU A 21 0.17 -11.50 -13.66
N SER A 22 -0.48 -10.78 -14.57
CA SER A 22 -1.87 -10.97 -15.00
C SER A 22 -2.95 -10.65 -13.95
N ALA A 23 -2.60 -10.32 -12.71
CA ALA A 23 -3.59 -9.82 -11.74
C ALA A 23 -4.25 -8.55 -12.26
N THR A 24 -5.55 -8.40 -11.98
CA THR A 24 -6.33 -7.24 -12.43
C THR A 24 -6.95 -6.50 -11.26
N PHE A 25 -6.95 -5.16 -11.35
CA PHE A 25 -7.44 -4.28 -10.30
C PHE A 25 -8.31 -3.18 -10.89
N ILE A 26 -9.32 -2.75 -10.13
CA ILE A 26 -9.96 -1.47 -10.35
C ILE A 26 -9.27 -0.45 -9.45
N LEU A 27 -8.61 0.50 -10.09
CA LEU A 27 -7.94 1.60 -9.43
C LEU A 27 -8.82 2.84 -9.54
N GLU A 28 -9.06 3.51 -8.41
CA GLU A 28 -9.31 4.94 -8.49
C GLU A 28 -7.97 5.65 -8.59
N ILE A 29 -7.86 6.56 -9.55
CA ILE A 29 -6.69 7.37 -9.82
C ILE A 29 -7.07 8.81 -9.54
N THR A 30 -6.26 9.49 -8.73
CA THR A 30 -6.39 10.91 -8.42
C THR A 30 -5.20 11.65 -9.03
N PRO A 31 -5.34 12.22 -10.25
CA PRO A 31 -4.27 12.95 -10.91
C PRO A 31 -3.91 14.26 -10.17
N PRO A 32 -2.69 14.79 -10.34
CA PRO A 32 -2.33 16.08 -9.78
C PRO A 32 -3.22 17.20 -10.34
N GLY A 33 -4.15 17.71 -9.52
CA GLY A 33 -5.07 18.80 -9.89
C GLY A 33 -6.20 18.42 -10.87
N GLY A 34 -6.39 17.12 -11.15
CA GLY A 34 -7.46 16.62 -12.03
C GLY A 34 -8.62 15.98 -11.26
N PRO A 35 -9.73 15.66 -11.94
CA PRO A 35 -10.80 14.89 -11.32
C PRO A 35 -10.36 13.45 -11.05
N GLU A 36 -10.91 12.85 -9.99
CA GLU A 36 -10.78 11.42 -9.74
C GLU A 36 -11.42 10.63 -10.89
N LEU A 37 -10.78 9.53 -11.27
CA LEU A 37 -11.25 8.62 -12.30
C LEU A 37 -10.99 7.18 -11.91
N GLN A 38 -11.75 6.26 -12.47
CA GLN A 38 -11.58 4.83 -12.24
C GLN A 38 -11.05 4.18 -13.49
N ALA A 39 -10.04 3.32 -13.35
CA ALA A 39 -9.48 2.56 -14.46
C ALA A 39 -9.22 1.10 -14.09
N ARG A 40 -9.42 0.22 -15.04
CA ARG A 40 -8.95 -1.17 -14.95
C ARG A 40 -7.45 -1.21 -15.24
N ALA A 41 -6.69 -1.80 -14.33
CA ALA A 41 -5.27 -2.03 -14.48
C ALA A 41 -4.96 -3.53 -14.46
N ARG A 42 -4.09 -3.98 -15.36
CA ARG A 42 -3.56 -5.35 -15.36
C ARG A 42 -2.06 -5.34 -15.14
N VAL A 43 -1.58 -6.18 -14.24
CA VAL A 43 -0.15 -6.35 -13.99
C VAL A 43 0.50 -7.06 -15.18
N ILE A 44 1.47 -6.41 -15.80
CA ILE A 44 2.26 -6.95 -16.91
C ILE A 44 3.53 -7.61 -16.39
N ASP A 45 4.21 -6.93 -15.48
CA ASP A 45 5.45 -7.40 -14.88
C ASP A 45 5.58 -6.87 -13.45
N THR A 46 6.26 -7.63 -12.62
CA THR A 46 6.46 -7.34 -11.20
C THR A 46 7.95 -7.28 -10.90
N PHE A 47 8.46 -6.10 -10.55
CA PHE A 47 9.87 -5.90 -10.24
C PHE A 47 10.20 -6.49 -8.86
N LYS A 48 11.08 -7.49 -8.83
CA LYS A 48 11.51 -8.19 -7.61
C LYS A 48 13.01 -7.98 -7.33
N PRO A 49 13.42 -7.96 -6.05
CA PRO A 49 12.61 -8.13 -4.84
C PRO A 49 11.92 -6.84 -4.36
N PHE A 50 10.74 -6.98 -3.74
CA PHE A 50 10.06 -5.88 -3.06
C PHE A 50 10.78 -5.55 -1.75
N ARG A 51 11.53 -4.44 -1.71
CA ARG A 51 12.19 -4.02 -0.48
C ARG A 51 11.21 -3.30 0.45
N THR A 52 10.59 -2.24 -0.06
CA THR A 52 9.76 -1.31 0.73
C THR A 52 8.33 -1.25 0.24
N CYS A 53 8.13 -1.22 -1.08
CA CYS A 53 6.83 -1.26 -1.73
C CYS A 53 6.86 -2.30 -2.86
N SER A 54 5.67 -2.72 -3.29
CA SER A 54 5.52 -3.54 -4.49
C SER A 54 5.56 -2.63 -5.71
N VAL A 55 6.44 -2.92 -6.66
CA VAL A 55 6.57 -2.13 -7.90
C VAL A 55 6.18 -3.01 -9.07
N MET A 56 5.23 -2.54 -9.88
CA MET A 56 4.69 -3.29 -11.01
C MET A 56 4.66 -2.39 -12.24
N ARG A 57 4.92 -2.96 -13.41
CA ARG A 57 4.47 -2.39 -14.68
C ARG A 57 3.03 -2.86 -14.89
N VAL A 58 2.13 -1.91 -15.08
CA VAL A 58 0.70 -2.18 -15.31
C VAL A 58 0.27 -1.60 -16.65
N ALA A 59 -0.62 -2.30 -17.34
CA ALA A 59 -1.38 -1.74 -18.44
C ALA A 59 -2.67 -1.15 -17.89
N LEU A 60 -2.96 0.10 -18.20
CA LEU A 60 -4.26 0.74 -17.99
C LEU A 60 -5.11 0.43 -19.22
N GLU A 61 -6.17 -0.35 -19.03
CA GLU A 61 -6.93 -0.93 -20.16
C GLU A 61 -8.19 -0.14 -20.50
N GLU A 62 -8.93 0.31 -19.49
CA GLU A 62 -10.26 0.91 -19.66
C GLU A 62 -10.50 1.97 -18.58
N VAL A 63 -11.02 3.14 -18.97
CA VAL A 63 -11.56 4.15 -18.04
C VAL A 63 -13.02 3.79 -17.74
N LEU A 64 -13.32 3.51 -16.48
CA LEU A 64 -14.65 3.09 -16.01
C LEU A 64 -15.51 4.29 -15.60
N SER A 65 -14.90 5.40 -15.18
CA SER A 65 -15.59 6.65 -14.81
C SER A 65 -14.58 7.81 -14.74
N PRO A 66 -14.93 9.06 -15.10
CA PRO A 66 -16.21 9.54 -15.66
C PRO A 66 -16.20 9.60 -17.22
N PRO A 67 -17.23 10.17 -17.88
CA PRO A 67 -18.33 9.48 -18.62
C PRO A 67 -17.91 8.49 -19.74
N PRO A 68 -18.85 7.68 -20.28
CA PRO A 68 -18.58 6.67 -21.32
C PRO A 68 -17.91 7.25 -22.56
N GLY A 69 -16.84 6.60 -23.03
CA GLY A 69 -16.08 7.04 -24.21
C GLY A 69 -14.90 7.96 -23.90
N ALA A 70 -14.68 8.30 -22.62
CA ALA A 70 -13.47 8.99 -22.23
C ALA A 70 -12.24 8.08 -22.36
N THR A 71 -11.13 8.63 -22.85
CA THR A 71 -9.90 7.86 -23.08
C THR A 71 -8.83 8.22 -22.06
N LEU A 72 -7.90 7.30 -21.78
CA LEU A 72 -6.75 7.56 -20.92
C LEU A 72 -5.99 8.83 -21.34
N ALA A 73 -5.84 9.04 -22.66
CA ALA A 73 -5.17 10.21 -23.22
C ALA A 73 -5.86 11.54 -22.88
N GLN A 74 -7.19 11.58 -22.77
CA GLN A 74 -7.92 12.79 -22.36
C GLN A 74 -7.61 13.20 -20.92
N TYR A 75 -7.22 12.23 -20.08
CA TYR A 75 -6.77 12.45 -18.71
C TYR A 75 -5.24 12.54 -18.59
N GLY A 76 -4.51 12.58 -19.72
CA GLY A 76 -3.05 12.58 -19.73
C GLY A 76 -2.42 11.30 -19.18
N LEU A 77 -3.18 10.20 -19.09
CA LEU A 77 -2.71 8.91 -18.61
C LEU A 77 -2.08 8.08 -19.73
N PRO A 78 -0.99 7.34 -19.43
CA PRO A 78 -0.36 6.45 -20.40
C PRO A 78 -1.12 5.12 -20.51
N MET A 79 -0.87 4.37 -21.58
CA MET A 79 -1.34 2.98 -21.68
C MET A 79 -0.60 2.06 -20.70
N ASP A 80 0.70 2.27 -20.53
CA ASP A 80 1.53 1.54 -19.57
C ASP A 80 2.03 2.49 -18.48
N ALA A 81 1.91 2.07 -17.22
CA ALA A 81 2.35 2.83 -16.06
C ALA A 81 3.18 1.97 -15.11
N VAL A 82 3.93 2.63 -14.23
CA VAL A 82 4.53 1.98 -13.05
C VAL A 82 3.62 2.23 -11.86
N LEU A 83 3.08 1.15 -11.28
CA LEU A 83 2.29 1.19 -10.06
C LEU A 83 3.18 0.81 -8.86
N LYS A 84 3.31 1.72 -7.90
CA LYS A 84 3.97 1.47 -6.61
C LYS A 84 2.93 1.33 -5.52
N VAL A 85 2.93 0.19 -4.82
CA VAL A 85 1.95 -0.11 -3.76
C VAL A 85 2.66 -0.23 -2.42
N TYR A 86 2.30 0.66 -1.51
CA TYR A 86 2.82 0.76 -0.16
C TYR A 86 2.02 -0.12 0.81
N ASP A 87 2.18 -1.43 0.63
CA ASP A 87 1.50 -2.45 1.45
C ASP A 87 2.44 -3.04 2.50
N HIS A 88 2.20 -2.71 3.77
CA HIS A 88 3.04 -3.16 4.89
C HIS A 88 3.07 -4.70 5.05
N ARG A 89 2.05 -5.41 4.59
CA ARG A 89 1.99 -6.88 4.61
C ARG A 89 3.03 -7.52 3.69
N PHE A 90 3.45 -6.80 2.64
CA PHE A 90 4.38 -7.28 1.61
C PHE A 90 5.69 -6.47 1.54
N ALA A 91 5.92 -5.54 2.48
CA ALA A 91 7.17 -4.77 2.59
C ALA A 91 8.35 -5.63 3.10
N ALA A 92 8.85 -6.55 2.26
CA ALA A 92 9.68 -7.67 2.70
C ALA A 92 10.97 -7.26 3.44
N SER A 93 11.62 -6.15 3.06
CA SER A 93 12.80 -5.67 3.78
C SER A 93 12.45 -5.18 5.19
N ALA A 94 11.39 -4.38 5.32
CA ALA A 94 10.95 -3.87 6.63
C ALA A 94 10.52 -5.02 7.53
N ARG A 95 9.72 -5.96 7.02
CA ARG A 95 9.28 -7.14 7.77
C ARG A 95 10.46 -7.98 8.26
N LYS A 96 11.47 -8.18 7.41
CA LYS A 96 12.70 -8.90 7.80
C LYS A 96 13.47 -8.15 8.88
N CYS A 97 13.66 -6.84 8.74
CA CYS A 97 14.37 -6.01 9.73
C CYS A 97 13.70 -6.05 11.11
N TRP A 98 12.36 -6.08 11.16
CA TRP A 98 11.58 -6.09 12.39
C TRP A 98 11.22 -7.50 12.90
N ASN A 99 11.73 -8.55 12.24
CA ASN A 99 11.47 -9.95 12.56
C ASN A 99 9.97 -10.27 12.63
N LEU A 100 9.21 -9.78 11.64
CA LEU A 100 7.76 -9.99 11.53
C LEU A 100 7.46 -11.29 10.79
N ARG A 101 6.49 -12.06 11.30
CA ARG A 101 5.98 -13.26 10.63
C ARG A 101 5.18 -12.90 9.38
N ALA A 102 4.99 -13.84 8.45
CA ALA A 102 4.02 -13.65 7.38
C ALA A 102 2.61 -13.48 7.97
N PHE A 103 1.75 -12.69 7.33
CA PHE A 103 0.36 -12.58 7.76
C PHE A 103 -0.38 -13.90 7.51
N ASP A 104 -0.96 -14.40 8.59
CA ASP A 104 -1.95 -15.48 8.61
C ASP A 104 -3.31 -14.91 9.07
N PRO A 105 -4.44 -15.65 8.93
CA PRO A 105 -5.75 -15.12 9.28
C PRO A 105 -5.87 -14.63 10.72
N ALA A 106 -5.21 -15.31 11.68
CA ALA A 106 -5.27 -14.94 13.08
C ALA A 106 -4.48 -13.65 13.34
N HIS A 107 -3.30 -13.53 12.74
CA HIS A 107 -2.47 -12.34 12.86
C HIS A 107 -3.10 -11.12 12.19
N GLU A 108 -3.74 -11.30 11.04
CA GLU A 108 -4.48 -10.21 10.38
C GLU A 108 -5.62 -9.71 11.26
N ALA A 109 -6.42 -10.63 11.83
CA ALA A 109 -7.52 -10.26 12.73
C ALA A 109 -7.02 -9.52 13.97
N GLU A 110 -5.92 -10.00 14.58
CA GLU A 110 -5.26 -9.35 15.71
C GLU A 110 -4.80 -7.93 15.35
N TYR A 111 -4.20 -7.77 14.16
CA TYR A 111 -3.70 -6.48 13.70
C TYR A 111 -4.83 -5.49 13.41
N ILE A 112 -5.88 -5.94 12.73
CA ILE A 112 -7.08 -5.13 12.48
C ILE A 112 -7.72 -4.68 13.78
N ALA A 113 -7.80 -5.57 14.79
CA ALA A 113 -8.34 -5.22 16.10
C ALA A 113 -7.49 -4.14 16.80
N TYR A 114 -6.16 -4.27 16.75
CA TYR A 114 -5.25 -3.26 17.30
C TYR A 114 -5.34 -1.94 16.54
N ALA A 115 -5.25 -1.95 15.21
CA ALA A 115 -5.22 -0.75 14.37
C ALA A 115 -6.51 0.08 14.46
N ASN A 116 -7.66 -0.56 14.73
CA ASN A 116 -8.94 0.14 14.96
C ASN A 116 -9.16 0.55 16.43
N SER A 117 -8.23 0.24 17.33
CA SER A 117 -8.39 0.58 18.74
C SER A 117 -8.06 2.06 19.00
N PRO A 118 -8.70 2.72 19.98
CA PRO A 118 -8.40 4.11 20.33
C PRO A 118 -6.96 4.37 20.81
N CYS A 119 -6.21 3.31 21.16
CA CYS A 119 -4.83 3.39 21.63
C CYS A 119 -3.80 3.13 20.53
N ALA A 120 -4.22 2.91 19.29
CA ALA A 120 -3.30 2.80 18.16
C ALA A 120 -2.67 4.16 17.86
N ALA A 121 -1.34 4.21 17.88
CA ALA A 121 -0.59 5.40 17.47
C ALA A 121 -0.89 5.75 16.01
N ARG A 122 -1.00 7.04 15.67
CA ARG A 122 -1.28 7.51 14.30
C ARG A 122 -0.02 7.91 13.56
N THR A 123 1.06 8.15 14.29
CA THR A 123 2.37 8.51 13.72
C THR A 123 3.49 7.69 14.36
N PRO A 124 4.63 7.50 13.67
CA PRO A 124 5.81 6.93 14.29
C PRO A 124 6.21 7.69 15.56
N ALA A 125 6.09 9.02 15.58
CA ALA A 125 6.42 9.84 16.73
C ALA A 125 5.52 9.55 17.94
N GLU A 126 4.20 9.43 17.76
CA GLU A 126 3.26 9.04 18.82
C GLU A 126 3.54 7.66 19.42
N MET A 127 4.21 6.77 18.67
CA MET A 127 4.63 5.48 19.20
C MET A 127 5.87 5.59 20.11
N PHE A 128 6.60 6.71 20.05
CA PHE A 128 7.84 6.96 20.81
C PHE A 128 7.76 8.14 21.80
N GLU A 129 6.74 9.00 21.74
CA GLU A 129 6.41 10.02 22.75
C GLU A 129 5.52 9.40 23.84
N GLU A 130 5.71 9.57 25.16
CA GLU A 130 6.56 10.45 25.96
C GLU A 130 7.40 9.62 26.97
N GLY A 131 8.69 9.97 27.14
CA GLY A 131 9.42 9.81 28.40
C GLY A 131 9.87 8.42 28.85
N ASP A 132 9.35 7.32 28.32
CA ASP A 132 9.78 5.98 28.77
C ASP A 132 10.82 5.36 27.83
N SER A 133 12.09 5.37 28.26
CA SER A 133 13.16 4.60 27.60
C SER A 133 12.83 3.10 27.46
N ALA A 134 11.81 2.61 28.17
CA ALA A 134 11.27 1.26 28.01
C ALA A 134 10.44 1.06 26.74
N THR A 135 9.80 2.09 26.16
CA THR A 135 8.97 1.94 24.94
C THR A 135 9.82 1.75 23.68
N ALA A 136 10.92 2.49 23.56
CA ALA A 136 11.93 2.26 22.52
C ALA A 136 12.64 0.89 22.67
N LYS A 137 12.84 0.42 23.93
CA LYS A 137 13.28 -0.96 24.20
C LYS A 137 12.21 -1.99 23.82
N SER A 138 10.93 -1.68 24.06
CA SER A 138 9.74 -2.53 23.86
C SER A 138 9.48 -2.95 22.40
N LEU A 139 10.08 -2.26 21.43
CA LEU A 139 9.99 -2.59 20.00
C LEU A 139 11.22 -3.33 19.48
N ALA A 140 12.23 -3.57 20.32
CA ALA A 140 13.40 -4.35 19.92
C ALA A 140 12.94 -5.69 19.32
N PRO A 141 13.60 -6.22 18.27
CA PRO A 141 13.18 -7.45 17.60
C PRO A 141 13.06 -8.69 18.51
N ARG A 142 13.57 -8.60 19.74
CA ARG A 142 13.60 -9.63 20.79
C ARG A 142 12.41 -9.56 21.77
N ASP A 143 11.59 -8.51 21.73
CA ASP A 143 10.50 -8.29 22.69
C ASP A 143 9.17 -8.91 22.23
N ASN A 144 8.34 -9.33 23.20
CA ASN A 144 7.13 -10.14 23.01
C ASN A 144 5.89 -9.35 22.53
N LYS A 145 6.08 -8.25 21.80
CA LYS A 145 4.98 -7.40 21.28
C LYS A 145 5.00 -7.33 19.76
N PRO A 146 4.65 -8.43 19.05
CA PRO A 146 4.69 -8.49 17.59
C PRO A 146 3.74 -7.48 16.94
N ILE A 147 2.59 -7.21 17.56
CA ILE A 147 1.58 -6.32 16.98
C ILE A 147 1.99 -4.84 16.95
N LEU A 148 2.75 -4.38 17.96
CA LEU A 148 3.27 -3.01 17.97
C LEU A 148 4.33 -2.81 16.88
N ARG A 149 5.17 -3.83 16.64
CA ARG A 149 6.15 -3.80 15.54
C ARG A 149 5.47 -3.84 14.18
N GLU A 150 4.39 -4.61 14.05
CA GLU A 150 3.56 -4.64 12.84
C GLU A 150 2.98 -3.25 12.54
N HIS A 151 2.39 -2.60 13.55
CA HIS A 151 1.87 -1.25 13.43
C HIS A 151 2.95 -0.21 13.14
N TYR A 152 4.12 -0.34 13.75
CA TYR A 152 5.26 0.52 13.46
C TYR A 152 5.66 0.45 11.98
N VAL A 153 5.75 -0.77 11.43
CA VAL A 153 6.04 -0.96 10.01
C VAL A 153 4.94 -0.36 9.14
N ALA A 154 3.66 -0.53 9.49
CA ALA A 154 2.56 0.09 8.76
C ALA A 154 2.68 1.63 8.72
N LEU A 155 2.97 2.26 9.86
CA LEU A 155 3.19 3.71 9.96
C LEU A 155 4.39 4.18 9.13
N ILE A 156 5.52 3.46 9.14
CA ILE A 156 6.67 3.79 8.29
C ILE A 156 6.31 3.68 6.81
N ILE A 157 5.65 2.59 6.40
CA ILE A 157 5.30 2.36 5.00
C ILE A 157 4.34 3.45 4.50
N ALA A 158 3.37 3.86 5.32
CA ALA A 158 2.51 5.00 5.02
C ALA A 158 3.32 6.30 4.88
N SER A 159 4.29 6.55 5.79
CA SER A 159 5.14 7.75 5.71
C SER A 159 5.99 7.81 4.43
N TYR A 160 6.41 6.65 3.91
CA TYR A 160 7.15 6.59 2.64
C TYR A 160 6.26 6.91 1.44
N PHE A 161 5.00 6.47 1.44
CA PHE A 161 4.04 6.87 0.42
C PHE A 161 3.87 8.39 0.40
N THR A 162 3.60 9.00 1.55
CA THR A 162 3.47 10.46 1.65
C THR A 162 4.75 11.19 1.23
N SER A 163 5.91 10.70 1.64
CA SER A 163 7.21 11.28 1.27
C SER A 163 7.48 11.20 -0.23
N GLU A 164 7.13 10.08 -0.87
CA GLU A 164 7.27 9.94 -2.32
C GLU A 164 6.33 10.88 -3.07
N CYS A 165 5.06 11.00 -2.66
CA CYS A 165 4.12 11.95 -3.25
C CYS A 165 4.64 13.39 -3.16
N ASN A 166 5.07 13.81 -1.95
CA ASN A 166 5.66 15.13 -1.72
C ASN A 166 6.91 15.37 -2.57
N ALA A 167 7.74 14.34 -2.79
CA ALA A 167 8.92 14.44 -3.62
C ALA A 167 8.55 14.69 -5.09
N TYR A 168 7.59 13.95 -5.64
CA TYR A 168 7.13 14.18 -7.01
C TYR A 168 6.51 15.57 -7.19
N GLU A 169 5.69 16.03 -6.25
CA GLU A 169 5.10 17.37 -6.29
C GLU A 169 6.18 18.47 -6.31
N ARG A 170 7.16 18.37 -5.41
CA ARG A 170 8.27 19.36 -5.31
C ARG A 170 9.21 19.31 -6.50
N LEU A 171 9.37 18.16 -7.13
CA LEU A 171 10.23 17.95 -8.30
C LEU A 171 9.45 17.97 -9.62
N SER A 172 8.25 18.56 -9.62
CA SER A 172 7.38 18.65 -10.81
C SER A 172 8.06 19.23 -12.05
N SER A 173 8.99 20.18 -11.88
CA SER A 173 9.75 20.76 -12.99
C SER A 173 10.78 19.81 -13.63
N LEU A 174 11.14 18.72 -12.96
CA LEU A 174 12.10 17.71 -13.45
C LEU A 174 11.41 16.49 -14.07
N GLN A 175 10.08 16.39 -13.93
CA GLN A 175 9.31 15.24 -14.43
C GLN A 175 9.29 15.20 -15.96
N GLY A 176 9.43 13.99 -16.50
CA GLY A 176 9.46 13.73 -17.94
C GLY A 176 10.83 13.98 -18.59
N TRP A 177 11.80 14.51 -17.83
CA TRP A 177 13.17 14.74 -18.28
C TRP A 177 14.17 13.98 -17.41
N ASP A 178 14.28 14.35 -16.14
CA ASP A 178 15.26 13.78 -15.21
C ASP A 178 14.65 12.71 -14.29
N ILE A 179 13.33 12.79 -14.05
CA ILE A 179 12.58 11.80 -13.28
C ILE A 179 11.29 11.38 -14.02
N PRO A 180 10.72 10.20 -13.71
CA PRO A 180 9.46 9.76 -14.30
C PRO A 180 8.30 10.74 -14.06
N ASN A 181 7.33 10.74 -14.98
CA ASN A 181 6.08 11.48 -14.79
C ASN A 181 5.25 10.86 -13.65
N PHE A 182 4.74 11.72 -12.78
CA PHE A 182 3.80 11.36 -11.72
C PHE A 182 2.37 11.56 -12.19
N TYR A 183 1.70 10.46 -12.49
CA TYR A 183 0.33 10.48 -13.00
C TYR A 183 -0.74 10.61 -11.91
N GLY A 184 -0.34 10.57 -10.64
CA GLY A 184 -1.23 10.73 -9.50
C GLY A 184 -1.10 9.62 -8.46
N THR A 185 -1.99 9.68 -7.47
CA THR A 185 -2.13 8.63 -6.46
C THR A 185 -3.24 7.67 -6.84
N THR A 186 -3.22 6.48 -6.26
CA THR A 186 -4.23 5.46 -6.56
C THR A 186 -4.74 4.80 -5.29
N ARG A 187 -6.03 4.44 -5.28
CA ARG A 187 -6.60 3.49 -4.31
C ARG A 187 -7.26 2.31 -5.01
N PHE A 188 -7.25 1.16 -4.36
CA PHE A 188 -7.96 -0.03 -4.83
C PHE A 188 -9.42 0.06 -4.38
N LEU A 189 -10.38 0.10 -5.30
CA LEU A 189 -11.80 0.27 -4.97
C LEU A 189 -12.54 -1.06 -4.72
N SER A 190 -12.17 -2.11 -5.42
CA SER A 190 -12.63 -3.51 -5.30
C SER A 190 -12.17 -4.30 -6.53
N GLY A 191 -12.23 -5.63 -6.47
CA GLY A 191 -11.76 -6.58 -7.48
C GLY A 191 -11.51 -7.93 -6.82
N GLU A 192 -11.54 -9.05 -7.56
CA GLU A 192 -11.32 -10.40 -6.99
C GLU A 192 -10.00 -10.48 -6.20
N ASP A 193 -8.98 -9.73 -6.65
CA ASP A 193 -7.64 -9.66 -6.06
C ASP A 193 -7.36 -8.36 -5.28
N ALA A 194 -8.36 -7.51 -5.03
CA ALA A 194 -8.12 -6.21 -4.39
C ALA A 194 -7.57 -6.39 -2.96
N PRO A 195 -6.42 -5.79 -2.62
CA PRO A 195 -5.72 -6.05 -1.37
C PRO A 195 -6.42 -5.49 -0.11
N ASN A 196 -7.62 -4.91 -0.19
CA ASN A 196 -8.31 -4.22 0.92
C ASN A 196 -7.41 -3.16 1.61
N LEU A 197 -6.78 -2.29 0.82
CA LEU A 197 -5.84 -1.25 1.30
C LEU A 197 -6.50 0.10 1.59
N ASP A 198 -7.82 0.16 1.74
CA ASP A 198 -8.49 1.44 1.93
C ASP A 198 -8.22 2.00 3.33
N PHE A 199 -7.30 2.97 3.41
CA PHE A 199 -7.00 3.77 4.60
C PHE A 199 -7.92 5.00 4.73
N THR A 200 -8.85 5.22 3.79
CA THR A 200 -9.72 6.41 3.76
C THR A 200 -11.06 6.23 4.45
N LYS A 201 -11.26 5.21 5.30
CA LYS A 201 -12.39 5.26 6.22
C LYS A 201 -12.31 6.56 7.01
N PRO A 202 -13.21 7.53 6.79
CA PRO A 202 -13.42 8.55 7.80
C PRO A 202 -13.91 7.79 9.03
N ASP A 203 -13.43 8.16 10.20
CA ASP A 203 -14.07 7.78 11.45
C ASP A 203 -15.56 8.14 11.34
N THR A 204 -16.41 7.16 11.01
CA THR A 204 -17.84 7.23 11.33
C THR A 204 -17.90 7.06 12.84
N ARG A 205 -17.79 8.18 13.53
CA ARG A 205 -18.47 8.38 14.80
C ARG A 205 -19.97 8.42 14.57
#